data_AF-A0A8X8W2V9-F1
#
_entry.id   AF-A0A8X8W2V9-F1
#
_cell.length_a   1.000
_cell.length_b   1.000
_cell.length_c   1.000
_cell.angle_alpha   90.00
_cell.angle_beta   90.00
_cell.angle_gamma   90.00
#
_symmetry.space_group_name_H-M   'P 1'
#
loop_
_entity.id
_entity.type
_entity.pdbx_description
1 polymer ?
#
loop_
_entity_poly.entity_id
_entity_poly.type
_entity_poly.pdbx_seq_one_letter_code
_entity_poly.pdbx_strand_id
1 'polypeptide(L)'
;MSVIRVREAVNWIKALPILVHGNVPTKWNSTYLMLEVSLPYEPAMRLFQTVNHDFVSDLKERNHKKMSIGVPLELDWIEVKRMCGFLEQFYNLTCLVSGTHYVTSHQVLMEPCDMISLVTDLEDYDDDGLRNMAMRMRLKLIG
;
A
#
# COMPACT_ATOMS: atom_id res chain seq x y z
N MET A 1 11.56 2.46 -5.34
CA MET A 1 12.42 2.68 -4.16
C MET A 1 11.69 3.45 -3.07
N SER A 2 10.76 4.33 -3.43
CA SER A 2 9.99 5.22 -2.57
C SER A 2 9.25 4.53 -1.42
N VAL A 3 8.47 3.48 -1.74
CA VAL A 3 7.77 2.65 -0.72
C VAL A 3 8.73 2.07 0.32
N ILE A 4 9.94 1.69 -0.09
CA ILE A 4 10.94 1.10 0.81
C ILE A 4 11.52 2.19 1.73
N ARG A 5 11.89 3.35 1.18
CA ARG A 5 12.39 4.47 1.98
C ARG A 5 11.38 4.93 3.04
N VAL A 6 10.12 5.12 2.63
CA VAL A 6 9.06 5.51 3.56
C VAL A 6 8.88 4.45 4.64
N ARG A 7 8.78 3.16 4.28
CA ARG A 7 8.67 2.08 5.28
C ARG A 7 9.81 2.09 6.29
N GLU A 8 11.06 2.18 5.85
CA GLU A 8 12.21 2.16 6.75
C GLU A 8 12.24 3.39 7.67
N ALA A 9 11.86 4.57 7.15
CA ALA A 9 11.74 5.77 7.95
C ALA A 9 10.65 5.66 9.02
N VAL A 10 9.50 5.08 8.70
CA VAL A 10 8.41 4.91 9.67
C VAL A 10 8.83 3.89 10.74
N ASN A 11 9.46 2.79 10.32
CA ASN A 11 9.97 1.77 11.24
C ASN A 11 11.00 2.34 12.22
N TRP A 12 11.86 3.26 11.77
CA TRP A 12 12.81 3.95 12.63
C TRP A 12 12.09 4.79 13.69
N ILE A 13 11.15 5.66 13.29
CA ILE A 13 10.50 6.60 14.21
C ILE A 13 9.64 5.88 15.25
N LYS A 14 8.92 4.84 14.82
CA LYS A 14 7.92 4.22 15.69
C LYS A 14 8.44 3.03 16.49
N ALA A 15 9.60 2.47 16.13
CA ALA A 15 10.04 1.14 16.57
C ALA A 15 8.95 0.05 16.46
N LEU A 16 7.86 0.34 15.73
CA LEU A 16 6.73 -0.56 15.52
C LEU A 16 7.04 -1.34 14.25
N PRO A 17 6.99 -2.68 14.29
CA PRO A 17 6.94 -3.48 13.08
C PRO A 17 5.58 -3.19 12.44
N ILE A 18 5.47 -2.11 11.67
CA ILE A 18 4.26 -1.85 10.89
C ILE A 18 4.24 -2.91 9.80
N LEU A 19 3.57 -4.00 10.17
CA LEU A 19 3.14 -5.12 9.35
C LEU A 19 4.23 -6.13 8.96
N VAL A 20 4.88 -6.73 9.97
CA VAL A 20 5.62 -8.00 9.80
C VAL A 20 4.72 -9.25 9.93
N HIS A 21 3.49 -9.12 10.47
CA HIS A 21 2.56 -10.25 10.54
C HIS A 21 1.63 -10.32 9.32
N GLY A 22 2.11 -11.02 8.30
CA GLY A 22 1.40 -11.27 7.05
C GLY A 22 0.25 -12.27 7.17
N ASN A 23 -0.92 -11.83 7.66
CA ASN A 23 -2.18 -12.56 7.51
C ASN A 23 -3.24 -11.72 6.78
N VAL A 24 -2.84 -11.08 5.68
CA VAL A 24 -3.80 -10.53 4.70
C VAL A 24 -3.61 -11.32 3.39
N PRO A 25 -4.68 -11.77 2.70
CA PRO A 25 -4.59 -12.73 1.60
C PRO A 25 -3.71 -12.34 0.40
N THR A 26 -3.22 -11.09 0.35
CA THR A 26 -2.32 -10.61 -0.71
C THR A 26 -1.23 -9.69 -0.16
N LYS A 27 -0.04 -9.73 -0.79
CA LYS A 27 1.10 -8.86 -0.50
C LYS A 27 0.81 -7.37 -0.75
N TRP A 28 -0.22 -7.06 -1.54
CA TRP A 28 -0.58 -5.70 -1.94
C TRP A 28 -1.49 -5.05 -0.89
N ASN A 29 -2.35 -5.81 -0.22
CA ASN A 29 -3.19 -5.31 0.86
C ASN A 29 -2.35 -4.93 2.09
N SER A 30 -1.34 -5.73 2.44
CA SER A 30 -0.40 -5.35 3.50
C SER A 30 0.43 -4.12 3.12
N THR A 31 0.74 -3.96 1.83
CA THR A 31 1.41 -2.74 1.34
C THR A 31 0.49 -1.53 1.44
N TYR A 32 -0.78 -1.64 1.04
CA TYR A 32 -1.78 -0.57 1.18
C TYR A 32 -1.88 -0.09 2.63
N LEU A 33 -2.16 -1.01 3.57
CA LEU A 33 -2.29 -0.69 4.99
C LEU A 33 -1.02 -0.05 5.56
N MET A 34 0.16 -0.49 5.11
CA MET A 34 1.42 0.13 5.48
C MET A 34 1.50 1.56 4.98
N LEU A 35 1.18 1.81 3.70
CA LEU A 35 1.22 3.16 3.12
C LEU A 35 0.17 4.10 3.76
N GLU A 36 -1.06 3.63 3.95
CA GLU A 36 -2.16 4.37 4.55
C GLU A 36 -1.79 4.89 5.95
N VAL A 37 -1.21 4.02 6.79
CA VAL A 37 -0.74 4.39 8.13
C VAL A 37 0.48 5.33 8.08
N SER A 38 1.28 5.27 7.01
CA SER A 38 2.52 6.02 6.88
C SER A 38 2.31 7.47 6.40
N LEU A 39 1.34 7.69 5.52
CA LEU A 39 1.08 8.99 4.88
C LEU A 39 0.89 10.15 5.88
N PRO A 40 0.15 10.01 6.99
CA PRO A 40 0.01 11.09 7.98
C PRO A 40 1.32 11.53 8.64
N TYR A 41 2.38 10.70 8.57
CA TYR A 41 3.68 11.02 9.18
C TYR A 41 4.60 11.84 8.29
N GLU A 42 4.24 12.12 7.03
CA GLU A 42 5.07 12.89 6.11
C GLU A 42 5.58 14.22 6.71
N PRO A 43 4.74 15.10 7.30
CA PRO A 43 5.22 16.36 7.86
C PRO A 43 6.18 16.16 9.03
N ALA A 44 5.87 15.19 9.90
CA ALA A 44 6.72 14.84 11.03
C ALA A 44 8.09 14.35 10.53
N MET A 45 8.13 13.50 9.51
CA MET A 45 9.38 12.98 8.94
C MET A 45 10.25 14.05 8.30
N ARG A 46 9.64 15.00 7.58
CA ARG A 46 10.36 16.14 7.02
C ARG A 46 11.01 16.97 8.14
N LEU A 47 10.33 17.14 9.27
CA LEU A 47 10.90 17.81 10.44
C LEU A 47 12.00 16.96 11.10
N PHE A 48 11.78 15.65 11.29
CA PHE A 48 12.77 14.76 11.89
C PHE A 48 14.09 14.75 11.13
N GLN A 49 14.04 14.80 9.80
CA GLN A 49 15.23 14.91 8.96
C GLN A 49 16.07 16.16 9.27
N THR A 50 15.46 17.28 9.70
CA THR A 50 16.20 18.51 9.99
C THR A 50 16.70 18.59 11.43
N VAL A 51 16.02 17.93 12.37
CA VAL A 51 16.34 18.04 13.80
C VAL A 51 17.10 16.85 14.38
N ASN A 52 17.11 15.69 13.70
CA ASN A 52 17.72 14.46 14.21
C ASN A 52 18.76 13.91 13.22
N HIS A 53 20.04 14.08 13.56
CA HIS A 53 21.14 13.59 12.73
C HIS A 53 21.23 12.06 12.69
N ASP A 54 20.92 11.38 13.79
CA ASP A 54 20.95 9.91 13.90
C ASP A 54 19.94 9.27 12.94
N PHE A 55 18.74 9.84 12.83
CA PHE A 55 17.74 9.43 11.85
C PHE A 55 18.29 9.45 10.41
N VAL A 56 19.06 10.47 10.07
CA VAL A 56 19.63 10.63 8.73
C VAL A 56 20.78 9.65 8.50
N SER A 57 21.68 9.49 9.47
CA SER A 57 22.81 8.55 9.36
C SER A 57 22.32 7.11 9.31
N ASP A 58 21.46 6.70 10.23
CA ASP A 58 20.97 5.33 10.33
C ASP A 58 20.24 4.89 9.05
N LEU A 59 19.40 5.75 8.47
CA LEU A 59 18.71 5.44 7.23
C LEU A 59 19.65 5.39 6.02
N LYS A 60 20.74 6.16 6.01
CA LYS A 60 21.76 6.08 4.95
C LYS A 60 22.59 4.81 5.04
N GLU A 61 22.83 4.30 6.24
CA GLU A 61 23.56 3.04 6.46
C GLU A 61 22.73 1.81 6.06
N ARG A 62 21.39 1.91 6.09
CA ARG A 62 20.52 0.86 5.57
C ARG A 62 20.64 0.72 4.05
N ASN A 63 20.66 -0.53 3.59
CA ASN A 63 20.78 -0.86 2.17
C ASN A 63 19.61 -1.71 1.67
N HIS A 64 19.11 -1.41 0.48
CA HIS A 64 18.21 -2.27 -0.27
C HIS A 64 18.82 -2.59 -1.64
N LYS A 65 19.06 -3.87 -1.92
CA LYS A 65 19.67 -4.33 -3.19
C LYS A 65 20.96 -3.56 -3.55
N LYS A 66 21.85 -3.39 -2.57
CA LYS A 66 23.14 -2.65 -2.68
C LYS A 66 23.01 -1.13 -2.88
N MET A 67 21.81 -0.56 -2.80
CA MET A 67 21.59 0.89 -2.81
C MET A 67 21.31 1.37 -1.39
N SER A 68 21.95 2.45 -0.97
CA SER A 68 21.60 3.16 0.28
C SER A 68 20.14 3.61 0.20
N ILE A 69 19.40 3.41 1.29
CA ILE A 69 17.99 3.78 1.37
C ILE A 69 17.87 5.30 1.56
N GLY A 70 18.51 5.83 2.61
CA GLY A 70 18.44 7.25 2.95
C GLY A 70 17.06 7.69 3.42
N VAL A 71 16.92 8.98 3.66
CA VAL A 71 15.65 9.60 4.09
C VAL A 71 14.66 9.71 2.92
N PRO A 72 13.34 9.66 3.18
CA PRO A 72 12.33 9.93 2.16
C PRO A 72 12.43 11.36 1.61
N LEU A 73 12.39 11.48 0.30
CA LEU A 73 12.36 12.75 -0.44
C LEU A 73 10.93 13.11 -0.81
N GLU A 74 10.71 14.36 -1.25
CA GLU A 74 9.40 14.83 -1.72
C GLU A 74 8.82 13.94 -2.84
N LEU A 75 9.66 13.55 -3.80
CA LEU A 75 9.24 12.63 -4.87
C LEU A 75 8.81 11.26 -4.35
N ASP A 76 9.43 10.78 -3.25
CA ASP A 76 9.04 9.50 -2.66
C ASP A 76 7.63 9.57 -2.07
N TRP A 77 7.26 10.71 -1.46
CA TRP A 77 5.91 10.95 -0.93
C TRP A 77 4.86 11.09 -2.02
N ILE A 78 5.18 11.75 -3.13
CA ILE A 78 4.29 11.84 -4.30
C ILE A 78 4.02 10.44 -4.87
N GLU A 79 5.07 9.63 -5.05
CA GLU A 79 4.93 8.24 -5.52
C GLU A 79 4.12 7.40 -4.53
N VAL A 80 4.39 7.53 -3.22
CA VAL A 80 3.66 6.78 -2.19
C VAL A 80 2.19 7.15 -2.13
N LYS A 81 1.81 8.42 -2.25
CA LYS A 81 0.40 8.85 -2.35
C LYS A 81 -0.28 8.24 -3.57
N ARG A 82 0.39 8.29 -4.73
CA ARG A 82 -0.11 7.66 -5.97
C ARG A 82 -0.31 6.16 -5.80
N MET A 83 0.68 5.46 -5.24
CA MET A 83 0.58 4.01 -4.99
C MET A 83 -0.46 3.67 -3.94
N CYS A 84 -0.65 4.50 -2.91
CA CYS A 84 -1.67 4.26 -1.89
C CYS A 84 -3.08 4.32 -2.51
N GLY A 85 -3.39 5.37 -3.27
CA GLY A 85 -4.69 5.48 -3.96
C GLY A 85 -4.90 4.38 -5.00
N PHE A 86 -3.84 3.98 -5.70
CA PHE A 86 -3.87 2.82 -6.59
C PHE A 86 -4.26 1.54 -5.83
N LEU A 87 -3.62 1.27 -4.68
CA LEU A 87 -3.82 0.02 -3.93
C LEU A 87 -5.14 0.00 -3.15
N GLU A 88 -5.69 1.16 -2.80
CA GLU A 88 -6.97 1.32 -2.11
C GLU A 88 -8.12 0.63 -2.84
N GLN A 89 -8.17 0.77 -4.17
CA GLN A 89 -9.21 0.17 -5.01
C GLN A 89 -9.20 -1.37 -4.90
N PHE A 90 -8.02 -1.97 -4.93
CA PHE A 90 -7.85 -3.43 -4.77
C PHE A 90 -8.09 -3.90 -3.34
N TYR A 91 -7.72 -3.08 -2.35
CA TYR A 91 -7.99 -3.38 -0.95
C TYR A 91 -9.50 -3.43 -0.69
N ASN A 92 -10.24 -2.40 -1.12
CA ASN A 92 -11.69 -2.32 -0.99
C ASN A 92 -12.38 -3.51 -1.67
N LEU A 93 -11.98 -3.83 -2.91
CA LEU A 93 -12.45 -5.03 -3.60
C LEU A 93 -12.14 -6.32 -2.81
N THR A 94 -10.94 -6.44 -2.23
CA THR A 94 -10.58 -7.65 -1.47
C THR A 94 -11.41 -7.76 -0.19
N CYS A 95 -11.66 -6.64 0.50
CA CYS A 95 -12.53 -6.59 1.67
C CYS A 95 -13.97 -6.98 1.33
N LEU A 96 -14.50 -6.51 0.19
CA LEU A 96 -15.81 -6.91 -0.30
C LEU A 96 -15.88 -8.42 -0.53
N VAL A 97 -14.96 -9.00 -1.30
CA VAL A 97 -14.90 -10.46 -1.55
C VAL A 97 -14.72 -11.26 -0.26
N SER A 98 -13.83 -10.81 0.62
CA SER A 98 -13.59 -11.49 1.91
C SER A 98 -14.82 -11.42 2.82
N GLY A 99 -15.61 -10.34 2.74
CA GLY A 99 -16.85 -10.15 3.46
C GLY A 99 -18.03 -10.94 2.87
N THR A 100 -18.11 -11.12 1.55
CA THR A 100 -19.16 -11.93 0.92
C THR A 100 -19.03 -13.42 1.23
N HIS A 101 -17.82 -13.90 1.57
CA HIS A 101 -17.63 -15.24 2.13
C HIS A 101 -18.11 -15.40 3.59
N TYR A 102 -18.33 -14.31 4.32
CA TYR A 102 -18.88 -14.28 5.68
C TYR A 102 -20.30 -13.70 5.68
N VAL A 103 -21.25 -14.42 5.10
CA VAL A 103 -22.67 -13.99 5.12
C VAL A 103 -23.17 -13.88 6.57
N THR A 104 -23.41 -12.65 7.02
CA THR A 104 -24.43 -12.34 8.04
C THR A 104 -25.27 -11.15 7.58
N SER A 105 -26.16 -11.41 6.63
CA SER A 105 -27.51 -10.87 6.40
C SER A 105 -27.93 -9.43 6.74
N HIS A 106 -27.08 -8.42 6.93
CA HIS A 106 -27.59 -7.06 7.27
C HIS A 106 -26.99 -5.87 6.52
N GLN A 107 -26.04 -6.05 5.61
CA GLN A 107 -25.54 -4.95 4.79
C GLN A 107 -25.47 -5.37 3.33
N VAL A 108 -26.07 -4.51 2.51
CA VAL A 108 -26.26 -4.59 1.06
C VAL A 108 -25.09 -5.30 0.38
N LEU A 109 -25.37 -6.48 -0.17
CA LEU A 109 -24.42 -7.22 -1.00
C LEU A 109 -24.27 -6.46 -2.33
N MET A 110 -23.04 -6.16 -2.72
CA MET A 110 -22.71 -5.84 -4.10
C MET A 110 -22.88 -7.13 -4.91
N GLU A 111 -23.64 -7.09 -6.02
CA GLU A 111 -23.82 -8.31 -6.81
C GLU A 111 -22.49 -8.73 -7.45
N PRO A 112 -22.28 -10.04 -7.71
CA PRO A 112 -21.09 -10.49 -8.44
C PRO A 112 -20.88 -9.76 -9.77
N CYS A 113 -21.97 -9.35 -10.44
CA CYS A 113 -21.95 -8.52 -11.64
C CYS A 113 -21.30 -7.15 -11.39
N ASP A 114 -21.67 -6.46 -10.31
CA ASP A 114 -21.13 -5.15 -9.95
C ASP A 114 -19.62 -5.22 -9.64
N MET A 115 -19.17 -6.31 -8.99
CA MET A 115 -17.74 -6.54 -8.77
C MET A 115 -16.97 -6.79 -10.07
N ILE A 116 -17.54 -7.57 -11.00
CA ILE A 116 -16.93 -7.81 -12.32
C ILE A 116 -16.86 -6.50 -13.12
N SER A 117 -17.91 -5.68 -13.07
CA SER A 117 -17.93 -4.35 -13.69
C SER A 117 -16.84 -3.44 -13.13
N LEU A 118 -16.69 -3.37 -11.79
CA LEU A 118 -15.67 -2.54 -11.18
C LEU A 118 -14.24 -3.02 -11.53
N VAL A 119 -14.02 -4.32 -11.63
CA VAL A 119 -12.72 -4.86 -12.11
C VAL A 119 -12.50 -4.54 -13.58
N THR A 120 -13.54 -4.58 -14.41
CA THR A 120 -13.44 -4.23 -15.84
C THR A 120 -13.12 -2.75 -16.02
N ASP A 121 -13.73 -1.87 -15.23
CA ASP A 121 -13.41 -0.44 -15.23
C ASP A 121 -11.94 -0.19 -14.86
N LEU A 122 -11.38 -0.98 -13.95
CA LEU A 122 -9.95 -0.94 -13.60
C LEU A 122 -9.03 -1.52 -14.69
N GLU A 123 -9.53 -2.45 -15.52
CA GLU A 123 -8.81 -2.98 -16.69
C GLU A 123 -8.68 -1.94 -17.80
N ASP A 124 -9.64 -1.01 -17.90
CA ASP A 124 -9.70 0.04 -18.93
C ASP A 124 -8.85 1.29 -18.60
N TYR A 125 -8.22 1.34 -17.42
CA TYR A 125 -7.29 2.43 -17.09
C TYR A 125 -6.00 2.38 -17.93
N ASP A 126 -5.52 3.56 -18.35
CA ASP A 126 -4.27 3.73 -19.14
C ASP A 126 -2.97 3.34 -18.40
N ASP A 127 -3.05 3.07 -17.09
CA ASP A 127 -1.89 2.59 -16.33
C ASP A 127 -1.74 1.07 -16.49
N ASP A 128 -0.68 0.65 -17.19
CA ASP A 128 -0.35 -0.76 -17.39
C ASP A 128 -0.24 -1.56 -16.07
N GLY A 129 0.13 -0.90 -14.97
CA GLY A 129 0.16 -1.50 -13.64
C GLY A 129 -1.25 -1.80 -13.14
N LEU A 130 -2.19 -0.85 -13.27
CA LEU A 130 -3.60 -0.99 -12.88
C LEU A 130 -4.21 -2.17 -13.62
N ARG A 131 -4.11 -2.15 -14.94
CA ARG A 131 -4.67 -3.18 -15.81
C ARG A 131 -4.14 -4.57 -15.47
N ASN A 132 -2.83 -4.73 -15.31
CA ASN A 132 -2.25 -6.02 -14.96
C ASN A 132 -2.69 -6.53 -13.57
N MET A 133 -2.93 -5.64 -12.61
CA MET A 133 -3.42 -6.03 -11.29
C MET A 133 -4.91 -6.36 -11.31
N ALA A 134 -5.71 -5.61 -12.06
CA ALA A 134 -7.14 -5.87 -12.26
C ALA A 134 -7.36 -7.26 -12.89
N MET A 135 -6.61 -7.61 -13.95
CA MET A 135 -6.65 -8.94 -14.56
C MET A 135 -6.32 -10.07 -13.56
N ARG A 136 -5.33 -9.87 -12.68
CA ARG A 136 -4.98 -10.88 -11.64
C ARG A 136 -6.04 -11.01 -10.56
N MET A 137 -6.76 -9.93 -10.26
CA MET A 137 -7.86 -9.95 -9.30
C MET A 137 -9.10 -10.63 -9.90
N ARG A 138 -9.38 -10.38 -11.18
CA ARG A 138 -10.41 -11.08 -11.96
C ARG A 138 -10.24 -12.60 -11.93
N LEU A 139 -9.01 -13.09 -12.12
CA LEU A 139 -8.72 -14.52 -12.04
C LEU A 139 -9.05 -15.14 -10.68
N LYS A 140 -9.00 -14.36 -9.58
CA LYS A 140 -9.37 -14.82 -8.24
C LYS A 140 -10.87 -14.75 -7.94
N LEU A 141 -11.62 -13.97 -8.72
CA LEU A 141 -13.08 -13.86 -8.60
C LEU A 141 -13.81 -14.98 -9.36
N ILE A 142 -13.17 -15.52 -10.41
CA ILE A 142 -13.77 -16.50 -11.33
C ILE A 142 -13.31 -17.95 -11.04
N GLY A 143 -12.21 -18.13 -10.31
CA GLY A 143 -11.66 -19.44 -9.93
C GLY A 143 -11.99 -19.81 -8.49
#